data_AF-A0A9P8ZSP7-F1
#
_entry.id   AF-A0A9P8ZSP7-F1
#
_cell.length_a   1.000
_cell.length_b   1.000
_cell.length_c   1.000
_cell.angle_alpha   90.00
_cell.angle_beta   90.00
_cell.angle_gamma   90.00
#
_symmetry.space_group_name_H-M   'P 1'
#
loop_
_entity.id
_entity.type
_entity.pdbx_description
1 polymer ?
#
loop_
_entity_poly.entity_id
_entity_poly.type
_entity_poly.pdbx_seq_one_letter_code
_entity_poly.pdbx_strand_id
1 'polypeptide(L)'
;MSRQMFPTVEYQTLRDFTGLPIIREACARGHEGVRVTHLPALPIGPELRKTQSDCPAFIKDELSQPLAPIATSARSLMLTLHEISHVIFNNISHALELPWEKYLSEMHEFDSQGNDELRIVHHGQDVLLKWSTLTIVISLSDPQEATISFGKALFVFSEGLTAQPSSSILEARSLPADSENSWIVYYVRPNKDVFYTQTAGALMTPLSVQDYETRKRVSQL
;
A
#
# COMPACT_ATOMS: atom_id res chain seq x y z
N MET A 1 21.83 -5.44 18.14
CA MET A 1 20.84 -4.72 17.30
C MET A 1 19.64 -5.63 17.16
N SER A 2 18.50 -5.28 17.75
CA SER A 2 17.31 -6.14 17.80
C SER A 2 16.62 -6.19 16.44
N ARG A 3 16.13 -7.38 16.06
CA ARG A 3 15.26 -7.61 14.90
C ARG A 3 14.10 -6.61 14.94
N GLN A 4 13.95 -5.75 13.94
CA GLN A 4 12.68 -5.07 13.73
C GLN A 4 11.78 -6.06 12.99
N MET A 5 11.11 -6.91 13.77
CA MET A 5 10.16 -7.90 13.27
C MET A 5 8.84 -7.18 13.03
N PHE A 6 8.28 -7.28 11.82
CA PHE A 6 6.92 -6.82 11.60
C PHE A 6 5.96 -7.70 12.39
N PRO A 7 5.05 -7.11 13.19
CA PRO A 7 4.02 -7.90 13.85
C PRO A 7 3.14 -8.56 12.80
N THR A 8 2.75 -9.81 13.07
CA THR A 8 1.99 -10.64 12.14
C THR A 8 0.51 -10.63 12.49
N VAL A 9 -0.35 -10.50 11.48
CA VAL A 9 -1.82 -10.55 11.60
C VAL A 9 -2.39 -11.37 10.44
N GLU A 10 -3.49 -12.09 10.69
CA GLU A 10 -4.17 -12.85 9.65
C GLU A 10 -5.14 -11.95 8.87
N TYR A 11 -5.24 -12.12 7.56
CA TYR A 11 -6.12 -11.30 6.74
C TYR A 11 -7.59 -11.34 7.19
N GLN A 12 -8.09 -12.52 7.58
CA GLN A 12 -9.48 -12.67 7.98
C GLN A 12 -9.82 -11.88 9.25
N THR A 13 -8.88 -11.76 10.19
CA THR A 13 -9.08 -10.99 11.43
C THR A 13 -9.01 -9.48 11.21
N LEU A 14 -8.43 -9.03 10.09
CA LEU A 14 -8.54 -7.64 9.64
C LEU A 14 -9.95 -7.34 9.10
N ARG A 15 -10.63 -8.32 8.48
CA ARG A 15 -11.97 -8.10 7.92
C ARG A 15 -13.06 -7.89 8.96
N ASP A 16 -12.90 -8.46 10.15
CA ASP A 16 -13.85 -8.35 11.26
C ASP A 16 -13.31 -7.53 12.44
N PHE A 17 -12.15 -6.88 12.25
CA PHE A 17 -11.44 -6.07 13.25
C PHE A 17 -10.96 -6.82 14.50
N THR A 18 -11.06 -8.15 14.56
CA THR A 18 -10.51 -8.91 15.70
C THR A 18 -8.97 -8.82 15.77
N GLY A 19 -8.31 -8.54 14.63
CA GLY A 19 -6.88 -8.28 14.53
C GLY A 19 -6.45 -6.84 14.85
N LEU A 20 -7.39 -5.92 15.10
CA LEU A 20 -7.12 -4.50 15.36
C LEU A 20 -6.08 -4.22 16.47
N PRO A 21 -6.03 -4.97 17.59
CA PRO A 21 -4.99 -4.75 18.61
C PRO A 21 -3.56 -4.81 18.07
N ILE A 22 -3.31 -5.68 17.08
CA ILE A 22 -1.98 -5.84 16.47
C ILE A 22 -1.63 -4.60 15.65
N ILE A 23 -2.59 -4.04 14.91
CA ILE A 23 -2.41 -2.81 14.13
C ILE A 23 -2.18 -1.60 15.05
N ARG A 24 -2.93 -1.52 16.16
CA ARG A 24 -2.73 -0.48 17.19
C ARG A 24 -1.34 -0.56 17.82
N GLU A 25 -0.90 -1.76 18.19
CA GLU A 25 0.45 -1.98 18.72
C GLU A 25 1.52 -1.61 17.69
N ALA A 26 1.32 -1.98 16.42
CA ALA A 26 2.22 -1.62 15.33
C ALA A 26 2.41 -0.09 15.24
N CYS A 27 1.32 0.67 15.24
CA CYS A 27 1.37 2.13 15.19
C CYS A 27 2.00 2.71 16.47
N ALA A 28 1.50 2.32 17.65
CA ALA A 28 1.93 2.87 18.94
C ALA A 28 3.42 2.62 19.26
N ARG A 29 3.98 1.50 18.79
CA ARG A 29 5.41 1.17 18.97
C ARG A 29 6.31 1.67 17.83
N GLY A 30 5.76 2.37 16.85
CA GLY A 30 6.53 2.87 15.72
C GLY A 30 7.12 1.75 14.85
N HIS A 31 6.38 0.65 14.66
CA HIS A 31 6.74 -0.32 13.63
C HIS A 31 6.53 0.30 12.24
N GLU A 32 7.44 0.02 11.30
CA GLU A 32 7.36 0.52 9.92
C GLU A 32 6.35 -0.25 9.04
N GLY A 33 5.58 -1.16 9.63
CA GLY A 33 4.69 -2.05 8.90
C GLY A 33 4.18 -3.24 9.69
N VAL A 34 3.47 -4.12 8.99
CA VAL A 34 2.89 -5.37 9.49
C VAL A 34 3.07 -6.48 8.46
N ARG A 35 3.06 -7.74 8.92
CA ARG A 35 3.00 -8.92 8.06
C ARG A 35 1.58 -9.47 8.05
N VAL A 36 1.01 -9.67 6.87
CA VAL A 36 -0.35 -10.20 6.70
C VAL A 36 -0.27 -11.60 6.13
N THR A 37 -0.83 -12.58 6.83
CA THR A 37 -0.87 -13.99 6.40
C THR A 37 -2.27 -14.41 5.98
N HIS A 38 -2.36 -15.57 5.30
CA HIS A 38 -3.61 -16.15 4.80
C HIS A 38 -4.40 -15.20 3.88
N LEU A 39 -3.70 -14.54 2.97
CA LEU A 39 -4.31 -13.66 1.96
C LEU A 39 -5.28 -14.43 1.05
N PRO A 40 -6.31 -13.76 0.51
CA PRO A 40 -7.17 -14.36 -0.49
C PRO A 40 -6.36 -14.73 -1.74
N ALA A 41 -6.86 -15.68 -2.52
CA ALA A 41 -6.20 -16.09 -3.75
C ALA A 41 -6.01 -14.89 -4.70
N LEU A 42 -4.76 -14.65 -5.11
CA LEU A 42 -4.41 -13.55 -5.99
C LEU A 42 -4.46 -13.99 -7.46
N PRO A 43 -5.01 -13.16 -8.38
CA PRO A 43 -5.10 -13.49 -9.80
C PRO A 43 -3.74 -13.28 -10.51
N ILE A 44 -2.70 -14.00 -10.08
CA ILE A 44 -1.36 -13.93 -10.67
C ILE A 44 -1.33 -14.79 -11.93
N GLY A 45 -1.61 -14.17 -13.08
CA GLY A 45 -1.58 -14.81 -14.38
C GLY A 45 -0.18 -15.33 -14.79
N PRO A 46 -0.11 -16.32 -15.69
CA PRO A 46 1.16 -16.87 -16.18
C PRO A 46 2.01 -15.82 -16.92
N GLU A 47 1.40 -14.78 -17.47
CA GLU A 47 2.09 -13.66 -18.13
C GLU A 47 2.96 -12.89 -17.15
N LEU A 48 2.46 -12.63 -15.94
CA LEU A 48 3.21 -11.94 -14.89
C LEU A 48 4.38 -12.79 -14.41
N ARG A 49 4.15 -14.09 -14.18
CA ARG A 49 5.19 -15.05 -13.74
C ARG A 49 6.32 -15.23 -14.74
N LYS A 50 6.04 -15.08 -16.04
CA LYS A 50 7.03 -15.22 -17.11
C LYS A 50 7.88 -13.96 -17.32
N THR A 51 7.62 -12.89 -16.59
CA THR A 51 8.41 -11.68 -16.71
C THR A 51 9.79 -11.91 -16.09
N GLN A 52 10.80 -12.13 -16.92
CA GLN A 52 12.16 -12.52 -16.50
C GLN A 52 13.17 -11.34 -16.46
N SER A 53 12.74 -10.13 -16.83
CA SER A 53 13.60 -8.94 -16.93
C SER A 53 12.78 -7.67 -16.75
N ASP A 54 13.38 -6.63 -16.15
CA ASP A 54 12.84 -5.29 -15.86
C ASP A 54 11.39 -5.10 -16.33
N CYS A 55 10.47 -5.62 -15.53
CA CYS A 55 9.05 -5.46 -15.79
C CYS A 55 8.76 -3.95 -15.75
N PRO A 56 8.23 -3.36 -16.85
CA PRO A 56 7.83 -1.96 -16.80
C PRO A 56 6.81 -1.78 -15.68
N ALA A 57 6.93 -0.67 -14.95
CA ALA A 57 5.96 -0.34 -13.93
C ALA A 57 4.57 -0.23 -14.54
N PHE A 58 3.60 -0.96 -13.99
CA PHE A 58 2.21 -0.81 -14.40
C PHE A 58 1.58 0.29 -13.54
N ILE A 59 1.20 1.40 -14.16
CA ILE A 59 0.55 2.53 -13.50
C ILE A 59 -0.95 2.48 -13.73
N LYS A 60 -1.75 2.58 -12.67
CA LYS A 60 -3.21 2.40 -12.70
C LYS A 60 -3.90 3.20 -13.82
N ASP A 61 -3.59 4.49 -13.90
CA ASP A 61 -4.20 5.40 -14.90
C ASP A 61 -3.85 5.01 -16.35
N GLU A 62 -2.70 4.35 -16.59
CA GLU A 62 -2.25 3.90 -17.91
C GLU A 62 -2.94 2.60 -18.35
N LEU A 63 -3.59 1.89 -17.43
CA LEU A 63 -4.28 0.62 -17.68
C LEU A 63 -5.74 0.82 -18.13
N SER A 64 -6.11 1.99 -18.66
CA SER A 64 -7.48 2.41 -18.94
C SER A 64 -7.95 2.19 -20.40
N GLN A 65 -7.09 1.69 -21.29
CA GLN A 65 -7.38 1.39 -22.70
C GLN A 65 -7.25 -0.10 -23.00
N PRO A 66 -7.73 -0.66 -24.14
CA PRO A 66 -7.59 -2.10 -24.41
C PRO A 66 -6.13 -2.56 -24.27
N LEU A 67 -5.91 -3.43 -23.29
CA LEU A 67 -4.60 -3.80 -22.79
C LEU A 67 -4.07 -5.06 -23.47
N ALA A 68 -2.75 -5.09 -23.69
CA ALA A 68 -2.05 -6.35 -23.93
C ALA A 68 -2.35 -7.34 -22.77
N PRO A 69 -2.31 -8.67 -23.00
CA PRO A 69 -2.68 -9.67 -21.99
C PRO A 69 -1.99 -9.46 -20.63
N ILE A 70 -0.70 -9.10 -20.62
CA ILE A 70 0.06 -8.82 -19.40
C ILE A 70 -0.50 -7.63 -18.61
N ALA A 71 -0.95 -6.58 -19.30
CA ALA A 71 -1.51 -5.38 -18.67
C ALA A 71 -2.93 -5.64 -18.15
N THR A 72 -3.71 -6.53 -18.79
CA THR A 72 -4.97 -7.05 -18.22
C THR A 72 -4.71 -7.82 -16.93
N SER A 73 -3.76 -8.76 -16.94
CA SER A 73 -3.37 -9.52 -15.74
C SER A 73 -2.87 -8.59 -14.61
N ALA A 74 -2.06 -7.58 -14.95
CA ALA A 74 -1.59 -6.58 -14.00
C ALA A 74 -2.76 -5.77 -13.41
N ARG A 75 -3.71 -5.30 -14.24
CA ARG A 75 -4.90 -4.56 -13.78
C ARG A 75 -5.74 -5.39 -12.82
N SER A 76 -6.01 -6.65 -13.15
CA SER A 76 -6.77 -7.56 -12.28
C SER A 76 -6.08 -7.78 -10.94
N LEU A 77 -4.75 -7.97 -10.95
CA LEU A 77 -3.98 -8.09 -9.72
C LEU A 77 -3.99 -6.79 -8.90
N MET A 78 -3.81 -5.64 -9.54
CA MET A 78 -3.89 -4.34 -8.87
C MET A 78 -5.24 -4.12 -8.20
N LEU A 79 -6.35 -4.47 -8.85
CA LEU A 79 -7.68 -4.39 -8.26
C LEU A 79 -7.78 -5.23 -6.98
N THR A 80 -7.35 -6.50 -7.00
CA THR A 80 -7.38 -7.37 -5.82
C THR A 80 -6.45 -6.87 -4.70
N LEU A 81 -5.24 -6.41 -5.04
CA LEU A 81 -4.32 -5.85 -4.04
C LEU A 81 -4.85 -4.54 -3.45
N HIS A 82 -5.58 -3.77 -4.24
CA HIS A 82 -6.22 -2.55 -3.80
C HIS A 82 -7.39 -2.84 -2.83
N GLU A 83 -8.22 -3.85 -3.12
CA GLU A 83 -9.24 -4.32 -2.18
C GLU A 83 -8.62 -4.79 -0.85
N ILE A 84 -7.50 -5.51 -0.90
CA ILE A 84 -6.73 -5.88 0.30
C ILE A 84 -6.26 -4.64 1.05
N SER A 85 -5.77 -3.62 0.32
CA SER A 85 -5.33 -2.37 0.92
C SER A 85 -6.47 -1.64 1.65
N HIS A 86 -7.70 -1.70 1.13
CA HIS A 86 -8.88 -1.12 1.78
C HIS A 86 -9.18 -1.79 3.13
N VAL A 87 -9.09 -3.12 3.21
CA VAL A 87 -9.26 -3.84 4.48
C VAL A 87 -8.21 -3.38 5.50
N ILE A 88 -6.96 -3.26 5.07
CA ILE A 88 -5.86 -2.77 5.92
C ILE A 88 -6.09 -1.30 6.32
N PHE A 89 -6.48 -0.45 5.39
CA PHE A 89 -6.78 0.96 5.60
C PHE A 89 -7.88 1.20 6.61
N ASN A 90 -8.92 0.37 6.61
CA ASN A 90 -9.99 0.52 7.59
C ASN A 90 -9.47 0.21 9.00
N ASN A 91 -8.63 -0.82 9.16
CA ASN A 91 -8.00 -1.12 10.43
C ASN A 91 -7.04 -0.01 10.89
N ILE A 92 -6.25 0.55 9.97
CA ILE A 92 -5.36 1.67 10.28
C ILE A 92 -6.18 2.91 10.67
N SER A 93 -7.27 3.21 9.95
CA SER A 93 -8.14 4.34 10.27
C SER A 93 -8.74 4.20 11.68
N HIS A 94 -9.18 3.00 12.05
CA HIS A 94 -9.62 2.68 13.42
C HIS A 94 -8.50 2.76 14.46
N ALA A 95 -7.30 2.27 14.11
CA ALA A 95 -6.16 2.27 15.03
C ALA A 95 -5.65 3.69 15.34
N LEU A 96 -5.74 4.58 14.36
CA LEU A 96 -5.34 5.98 14.46
C LEU A 96 -6.48 6.91 14.89
N GLU A 97 -7.67 6.36 15.16
CA GLU A 97 -8.86 7.13 15.53
C GLU A 97 -9.19 8.24 14.53
N LEU A 98 -9.01 7.95 13.23
CA LEU A 98 -9.39 8.87 12.16
C LEU A 98 -10.91 9.08 12.15
N PRO A 99 -11.41 10.19 11.54
CA PRO A 99 -12.78 10.63 11.74
C PRO A 99 -13.88 9.60 11.41
N TRP A 100 -13.60 8.61 10.57
CA TRP A 100 -14.45 7.42 10.42
C TRP A 100 -13.65 6.20 9.95
N GLU A 101 -14.28 5.02 10.05
CA GLU A 101 -13.68 3.71 9.73
C GLU A 101 -13.05 3.64 8.33
N LYS A 102 -13.74 4.18 7.33
CA LYS A 102 -13.33 4.06 5.91
C LYS A 102 -12.49 5.25 5.43
N TYR A 103 -11.98 6.04 6.37
CA TYR A 103 -11.30 7.29 6.05
C TYR A 103 -10.19 7.12 5.02
N LEU A 104 -9.25 6.20 5.25
CA LEU A 104 -8.15 5.98 4.31
C LEU A 104 -8.60 5.25 3.03
N SER A 105 -9.56 4.33 3.09
CA SER A 105 -9.99 3.59 1.90
C SER A 105 -10.74 4.48 0.91
N GLU A 106 -11.60 5.38 1.38
CA GLU A 106 -12.31 6.36 0.53
C GLU A 106 -11.36 7.38 -0.12
N MET A 107 -10.24 7.72 0.54
CA MET A 107 -9.20 8.58 -0.04
C MET A 107 -8.38 7.89 -1.14
N HIS A 108 -8.46 6.57 -1.20
CA HIS A 108 -7.72 5.74 -2.13
C HIS A 108 -8.70 4.91 -2.95
N GLU A 109 -9.74 5.51 -3.54
CA GLU A 109 -10.60 4.79 -4.48
C GLU A 109 -9.85 4.39 -5.75
N PHE A 110 -10.05 3.15 -6.21
CA PHE A 110 -9.37 2.64 -7.40
C PHE A 110 -9.79 3.35 -8.69
N ASP A 111 -11.04 3.77 -8.84
CA ASP A 111 -11.49 4.38 -10.10
C ASP A 111 -11.13 5.87 -10.22
N SER A 112 -10.74 6.49 -9.11
CA SER A 112 -10.28 7.89 -9.06
C SER A 112 -8.86 8.04 -9.63
N GLN A 113 -8.51 9.21 -10.18
CA GLN A 113 -7.22 9.40 -10.84
C GLN A 113 -6.06 9.26 -9.86
N GLY A 114 -5.12 8.35 -10.15
CA GLY A 114 -4.06 8.00 -9.22
C GLY A 114 -2.87 7.31 -9.88
N ASN A 115 -1.74 7.33 -9.17
CA ASN A 115 -0.49 6.76 -9.67
C ASN A 115 -0.11 5.48 -8.91
N ASP A 116 -1.11 4.71 -8.47
CA ASP A 116 -0.90 3.36 -7.96
C ASP A 116 -0.05 2.57 -8.95
N GLU A 117 0.94 1.85 -8.42
CA GLU A 117 2.00 1.28 -9.23
C GLU A 117 2.26 -0.17 -8.83
N LEU A 118 2.24 -1.07 -9.80
CA LEU A 118 2.64 -2.47 -9.65
C LEU A 118 3.99 -2.70 -10.33
N ARG A 119 4.88 -3.43 -9.66
CA ARG A 119 6.15 -3.90 -10.18
C ARG A 119 6.41 -5.35 -9.84
N ILE A 120 7.23 -5.99 -10.66
CA ILE A 120 7.90 -7.24 -10.31
C ILE A 120 9.37 -6.88 -10.05
N VAL A 121 9.88 -7.27 -8.89
CA VAL A 121 11.25 -6.98 -8.45
C VAL A 121 11.96 -8.31 -8.24
N HIS A 122 13.10 -8.50 -8.88
CA HIS A 122 13.87 -9.75 -8.79
C HIS A 122 14.92 -9.70 -7.68
N HIS A 123 15.37 -10.86 -7.22
CA HIS A 123 16.40 -10.99 -6.21
C HIS A 123 17.68 -10.28 -6.65
N GLY A 124 18.27 -9.50 -5.73
CA GLY A 124 19.40 -8.62 -6.01
C GLY A 124 19.02 -7.21 -6.49
N GLN A 125 17.73 -6.95 -6.74
CA GLN A 125 17.21 -5.60 -6.90
C GLN A 125 16.61 -5.09 -5.58
N ASP A 126 16.77 -3.80 -5.32
CA ASP A 126 16.22 -3.16 -4.12
C ASP A 126 14.72 -2.88 -4.27
N VAL A 127 13.95 -3.20 -3.22
CA VAL A 127 12.56 -2.76 -3.11
C VAL A 127 12.55 -1.33 -2.55
N LEU A 128 12.40 -0.35 -3.44
CA LEU A 128 12.41 1.06 -3.08
C LEU A 128 11.12 1.48 -2.37
N LEU A 129 11.21 2.10 -1.20
CA LEU A 129 10.08 2.74 -0.53
C LEU A 129 9.79 4.09 -1.19
N LYS A 130 8.88 4.07 -2.16
CA LYS A 130 8.43 5.28 -2.88
C LYS A 130 7.46 6.10 -2.03
N TRP A 131 7.09 7.28 -2.55
CA TRP A 131 5.95 8.02 -2.03
C TRP A 131 4.65 7.22 -2.21
N SER A 132 4.22 6.57 -1.14
CA SER A 132 3.01 5.76 -1.05
C SER A 132 2.40 5.89 0.35
N THR A 133 1.13 5.52 0.47
CA THR A 133 0.46 5.34 1.77
C THR A 133 0.80 3.95 2.32
N LEU A 134 0.75 2.93 1.48
CA LEU A 134 1.22 1.57 1.78
C LEU A 134 2.10 1.06 0.63
N THR A 135 3.12 0.28 0.98
CA THR A 135 3.82 -0.60 0.04
C THR A 135 3.49 -2.04 0.41
N ILE A 136 2.90 -2.78 -0.52
CA ILE A 136 2.52 -4.19 -0.35
C ILE A 136 3.52 -5.03 -1.13
N VAL A 137 4.21 -5.93 -0.44
CA VAL A 137 5.19 -6.84 -1.05
C VAL A 137 4.75 -8.28 -0.86
N ILE A 138 4.68 -9.04 -1.95
CA ILE A 138 4.21 -10.42 -1.98
C ILE A 138 5.22 -11.28 -2.73
N SER A 139 5.48 -12.47 -2.21
CA SER A 139 6.29 -13.48 -2.88
C SER A 139 5.53 -14.07 -4.07
N LEU A 140 6.17 -14.18 -5.24
CA LEU A 140 5.54 -14.85 -6.38
C LEU A 140 5.37 -16.36 -6.14
N SER A 141 6.27 -16.99 -5.39
CA SER A 141 6.17 -18.41 -5.05
C SER A 141 5.15 -18.70 -3.95
N ASP A 142 4.99 -17.80 -2.98
CA ASP A 142 4.02 -17.92 -1.90
C ASP A 142 3.15 -16.66 -1.75
N PRO A 143 2.06 -16.54 -2.53
CA PRO A 143 1.22 -15.36 -2.53
C PRO A 143 0.22 -15.30 -1.36
N GLN A 144 0.37 -16.16 -0.35
CA GLN A 144 -0.50 -16.17 0.84
C GLN A 144 -0.02 -15.25 1.96
N GLU A 145 1.19 -14.69 1.84
CA GLU A 145 1.77 -13.74 2.79
C GLU A 145 2.16 -12.44 2.09
N ALA A 146 1.84 -11.31 2.73
CA ALA A 146 2.32 -10.00 2.34
C ALA A 146 3.11 -9.34 3.47
N THR A 147 4.15 -8.62 3.09
CA THR A 147 4.73 -7.57 3.90
C THR A 147 4.09 -6.24 3.53
N ILE A 148 3.51 -5.57 4.53
CA ILE A 148 2.88 -4.26 4.37
C ILE A 148 3.75 -3.24 5.08
N SER A 149 4.39 -2.35 4.31
CA SER A 149 5.15 -1.23 4.87
C SER A 149 4.32 0.04 4.85
N PHE A 150 4.34 0.76 5.98
CA PHE A 150 3.75 2.09 6.12
C PHE A 150 4.60 3.10 5.34
N GLY A 151 3.99 3.77 4.36
CA GLY A 151 4.70 4.70 3.51
C GLY A 151 4.75 6.12 4.07
N LYS A 152 5.60 6.98 3.47
CA LYS A 152 5.76 8.38 3.89
C LYS A 152 4.45 9.18 3.82
N ALA A 153 3.54 8.85 2.90
CA ALA A 153 2.24 9.54 2.84
C ALA A 153 1.37 9.22 4.06
N LEU A 154 1.41 7.99 4.58
CA LEU A 154 0.66 7.62 5.79
C LEU A 154 1.19 8.34 7.02
N PHE A 155 2.52 8.50 7.15
CA PHE A 155 3.13 9.34 8.19
C PHE A 155 2.59 10.77 8.17
N VAL A 156 2.45 11.36 6.97
CA VAL A 156 1.87 12.70 6.83
C VAL A 156 0.38 12.73 7.18
N PHE A 157 -0.42 11.79 6.66
CA PHE A 157 -1.86 11.73 6.96
C PHE A 157 -2.19 11.50 8.42
N SER A 158 -1.33 10.74 9.10
CA SER A 158 -1.47 10.42 10.52
C SER A 158 -0.81 11.45 11.43
N GLU A 159 -0.30 12.56 10.89
CA GLU A 159 0.41 13.60 11.65
C GLU A 159 1.57 13.06 12.52
N GLY A 160 2.24 12.02 12.01
CA GLY A 160 3.35 11.36 12.68
C GLY A 160 2.97 10.30 13.70
N LEU A 161 1.70 9.88 13.76
CA LEU A 161 1.26 8.77 14.62
C LEU A 161 1.70 7.39 14.11
N THR A 162 2.05 7.25 12.83
CA THR A 162 2.73 6.06 12.31
C THR A 162 4.23 6.28 12.23
N ALA A 163 5.01 5.21 12.09
CA ALA A 163 6.46 5.35 11.87
C ALA A 163 6.75 6.03 10.53
N GLN A 164 7.77 6.89 10.51
CA GLN A 164 8.39 7.32 9.27
C GLN A 164 9.38 6.23 8.83
N PRO A 165 9.38 5.82 7.55
CA PRO A 165 10.41 4.92 7.03
C PRO A 165 11.81 5.47 7.31
N SER A 166 12.65 4.69 7.98
CA SER A 166 14.03 5.04 8.31
C SER A 166 14.98 4.99 7.10
N SER A 167 14.55 4.32 6.03
CA SER A 167 15.30 4.07 4.80
C SER A 167 14.42 4.30 3.57
N SER A 168 15.04 4.60 2.42
CA SER A 168 14.38 4.60 1.12
C SER A 168 14.28 3.22 0.47
N ILE A 169 14.83 2.19 1.12
CA ILE A 169 14.86 0.80 0.66
C ILE A 169 14.29 -0.07 1.76
N LEU A 170 13.35 -0.95 1.40
CA LEU A 170 12.84 -1.97 2.29
C LEU A 170 13.89 -3.08 2.43
N GLU A 171 14.33 -3.33 3.65
CA GLU A 171 15.41 -4.28 3.91
C GLU A 171 15.02 -5.69 3.46
N ALA A 172 15.96 -6.42 2.84
CA ALA A 172 15.72 -7.78 2.34
C ALA A 172 15.16 -8.75 3.41
N ARG A 173 15.55 -8.55 4.68
CA ARG A 173 15.07 -9.35 5.82
C ARG A 173 13.59 -9.14 6.15
N SER A 174 13.02 -8.02 5.71
CA SER A 174 11.63 -7.66 5.92
C SER A 174 10.74 -8.22 4.82
N LEU A 175 11.31 -8.62 3.68
CA LEU A 175 10.58 -9.19 2.54
C LEU A 175 10.05 -10.59 2.89
N PRO A 176 8.91 -11.00 2.29
CA PRO A 176 8.42 -12.36 2.42
C PRO A 176 9.42 -13.34 1.79
N ALA A 177 9.51 -14.54 2.37
CA ALA A 177 10.37 -15.59 1.84
C ALA A 177 9.91 -15.96 0.43
N ASP A 178 10.87 -16.16 -0.47
CA ASP A 178 10.57 -16.47 -1.85
C ASP A 178 11.56 -17.45 -2.44
N SER A 179 11.03 -18.54 -3.00
CA SER A 179 11.81 -19.56 -3.70
C SER A 179 11.99 -19.26 -5.20
N GLU A 180 11.15 -18.39 -5.78
CA GLU A 180 11.22 -17.95 -7.18
C GLU A 180 12.04 -16.66 -7.37
N ASN A 181 12.65 -16.13 -6.29
CA ASN A 181 13.55 -14.98 -6.30
C ASN A 181 12.97 -13.73 -6.98
N SER A 182 11.66 -13.53 -6.92
CA SER A 182 10.90 -12.43 -7.49
C SER A 182 9.70 -12.05 -6.62
N TRP A 183 9.61 -10.78 -6.25
CA TRP A 183 8.48 -10.22 -5.50
C TRP A 183 7.58 -9.38 -6.38
N ILE A 184 6.28 -9.45 -6.12
CA ILE A 184 5.32 -8.43 -6.55
C ILE A 184 5.38 -7.29 -5.54
N VAL A 185 5.54 -6.06 -6.03
CA VAL A 185 5.51 -4.85 -5.22
C VAL A 185 4.41 -3.94 -5.73
N TYR A 186 3.45 -3.63 -4.87
CA TYR A 186 2.35 -2.72 -5.16
C TYR A 186 2.39 -1.50 -4.25
N TYR A 187 2.52 -0.32 -4.85
CA TYR A 187 2.53 0.96 -4.18
C TYR A 187 1.14 1.57 -4.24
N VAL A 188 0.46 1.63 -3.09
CA VAL A 188 -0.83 2.31 -2.95
C VAL A 188 -0.54 3.78 -2.69
N ARG A 189 -0.88 4.65 -3.64
CA ARG A 189 -0.56 6.07 -3.59
C ARG A 189 -1.81 6.91 -3.38
N PRO A 190 -1.69 8.07 -2.73
CA PRO A 190 -2.79 9.03 -2.70
C PRO A 190 -3.27 9.36 -4.13
N ASN A 191 -4.58 9.46 -4.31
CA ASN A 191 -5.16 9.98 -5.54
C ASN A 191 -4.73 11.44 -5.77
N LYS A 192 -4.71 11.90 -7.03
CA LYS A 192 -4.13 13.19 -7.44
C LYS A 192 -4.81 14.41 -6.80
N ASP A 193 -6.06 14.23 -6.43
CA ASP A 193 -7.01 15.17 -5.85
C ASP A 193 -7.14 15.06 -4.33
N VAL A 194 -6.29 14.26 -3.68
CA VAL A 194 -6.17 14.24 -2.22
C VAL A 194 -5.21 15.34 -1.77
N PHE A 195 -5.71 16.28 -0.98
CA PHE A 195 -4.92 17.38 -0.39
C PHE A 195 -4.47 17.01 1.03
N TYR A 196 -3.67 17.85 1.72
CA TYR A 196 -3.42 17.71 3.16
C TYR A 196 -3.96 18.94 3.96
N THR A 197 -4.62 18.73 5.11
CA THR A 197 -5.12 19.79 6.01
C THR A 197 -4.75 19.44 7.46
N GLN A 198 -4.13 20.38 8.17
CA GLN A 198 -3.72 20.22 9.58
C GLN A 198 -4.88 20.32 10.59
N THR A 199 -5.97 21.01 10.24
CA THR A 199 -7.00 21.43 11.22
C THR A 199 -8.21 20.50 11.28
N ALA A 200 -8.30 19.59 10.33
CA ALA A 200 -9.19 18.46 10.37
C ALA A 200 -8.38 17.33 9.74
N GLY A 201 -8.32 16.17 10.37
CA GLY A 201 -7.93 14.94 9.68
C GLY A 201 -8.98 14.55 8.63
N ALA A 202 -9.39 15.50 7.77
CA ALA A 202 -10.46 15.42 6.80
C ALA A 202 -10.11 16.30 5.60
N LEU A 203 -9.74 15.64 4.52
CA LEU A 203 -9.52 16.26 3.24
C LEU A 203 -10.68 16.03 2.32
N MET A 204 -11.71 16.82 2.56
CA MET A 204 -12.80 17.01 1.63
C MET A 204 -12.23 17.40 0.26
N THR A 205 -12.65 16.71 -0.79
CA THR A 205 -12.56 17.18 -2.18
C THR A 205 -12.93 18.67 -2.19
N PRO A 206 -12.09 19.55 -2.77
CA PRO A 206 -12.30 20.99 -2.63
C PRO A 206 -13.67 21.39 -3.18
N LEU A 207 -14.48 22.01 -2.33
CA LEU A 207 -15.81 22.53 -2.69
C LEU A 207 -15.72 23.83 -3.51
N SER A 208 -14.52 24.42 -3.62
CA SER A 208 -14.26 25.64 -4.40
C SER A 208 -12.84 25.70 -4.97
N VAL A 209 -12.65 26.50 -6.02
CA VAL A 209 -11.34 26.77 -6.65
C VAL A 209 -10.38 27.48 -5.70
N GLN A 210 -10.90 28.25 -4.75
CA GLN A 210 -10.10 29.02 -3.79
C GLN A 210 -9.53 28.14 -2.67
N ASP A 211 -10.27 27.11 -2.26
CA ASP A 211 -9.78 26.07 -1.33
C ASP A 211 -8.70 25.19 -1.97
N TYR A 212 -8.75 25.02 -3.29
CA TYR A 212 -7.75 24.29 -4.06
C TYR A 212 -6.39 25.01 -4.10
N GLU A 213 -6.39 26.34 -4.24
CA GLU A 213 -5.16 27.15 -4.37
C GLU A 213 -4.37 27.30 -3.06
N THR A 214 -5.02 27.19 -1.90
CA THR A 214 -4.40 27.38 -0.59
C THR A 214 -3.86 26.09 0.05
N ARG A 215 -4.28 24.91 -0.44
CA ARG A 215 -3.84 23.61 0.07
C ARG A 215 -2.60 23.10 -0.68
N LYS A 216 -1.66 22.50 0.06
CA LYS A 216 -0.59 21.71 -0.56
C LYS A 216 -1.14 20.35 -0.96
N ARG A 217 -0.82 19.89 -2.18
CA ARG A 217 -1.08 18.50 -2.54
C ARG A 217 -0.23 17.60 -1.66
N VAL A 218 -0.75 16.44 -1.29
CA VAL A 218 -0.03 15.47 -0.45
C VAL A 218 1.34 15.12 -1.04
N SER A 219 1.43 14.99 -2.37
CA SER A 219 2.68 14.73 -3.08
C SER A 219 3.73 15.86 -3.04
N GLN A 220 3.38 17.03 -2.51
CA GLN A 220 4.26 18.20 -2.40
C GLN A 220 4.85 18.36 -0.98
N LEU A 221 4.67 17.35 -0.11
CA LEU A 221 5.13 17.30 1.29
C LEU A 221 6.22 16.21 1.51
#